data_AF-A0AAD4DNJ6-F1
#
_entry.id   AF-A0AAD4DNJ6-F1
#
_cell.length_a   1.000
_cell.length_b   1.000
_cell.length_c   1.000
_cell.angle_alpha   90.00
_cell.angle_beta   90.00
_cell.angle_gamma   90.00
#
_symmetry.space_group_name_H-M   'P 1'
#
loop_
_entity.id
_entity.type
_entity.pdbx_description
1 polymer ?
#
loop_
_entity_poly.entity_id
_entity_poly.type
_entity_poly.pdbx_seq_one_letter_code
_entity_poly.pdbx_strand_id
1 'polypeptide(L)'
;MLSTATLALGISCVIALGIALGLIRRRVYPLPLPPGPHLIPFLGNVLQLDTKRPWLTYTAWGKAYGKIVRCRVLGIDLIIINSETVAQDLLEKCSANYSSRPVWRTNKRAGVAFLTPMFPYGQTLRQHHKIFHQVLKAKLSVSYHEIYSRHANRLVINLLGATAIDDIQHHTEVFVPNQLVFL
;
A
#
# COMPACT_ATOMS: atom_id res chain seq x y z
N MET A 1 -2.06 -16.44 -50.04
CA MET A 1 -2.15 -14.98 -50.25
C MET A 1 -3.10 -14.42 -49.20
N LEU A 2 -2.59 -13.78 -48.14
CA LEU A 2 -3.45 -13.10 -47.18
C LEU A 2 -4.11 -11.91 -47.89
N SER A 3 -5.45 -11.93 -47.98
CA SER A 3 -6.25 -10.94 -48.69
C SER A 3 -6.08 -9.55 -48.05
N THR A 4 -5.93 -8.51 -48.87
CA THR A 4 -5.83 -7.10 -48.42
C THR A 4 -7.01 -6.70 -47.52
N ALA A 5 -8.16 -7.35 -47.67
CA ALA A 5 -9.35 -7.16 -46.84
C ALA A 5 -9.16 -7.60 -45.37
N THR A 6 -8.41 -8.68 -45.09
CA THR A 6 -8.20 -9.14 -43.71
C THR A 6 -7.24 -8.23 -42.95
N LEU A 7 -6.24 -7.67 -43.64
CA LEU A 7 -5.35 -6.66 -43.07
C LEU A 7 -6.09 -5.35 -42.78
N ALA A 8 -6.95 -4.89 -43.68
CA ALA A 8 -7.76 -3.68 -43.48
C ALA A 8 -8.74 -3.80 -42.30
N LEU A 9 -9.41 -4.95 -42.15
CA LEU A 9 -10.27 -5.24 -41.01
C LEU A 9 -9.49 -5.30 -39.69
N GLY A 10 -8.30 -5.90 -39.70
CA GLY A 10 -7.42 -5.92 -38.54
C GLY A 10 -7.01 -4.52 -38.07
N ILE A 11 -6.60 -3.65 -39.00
CA ILE A 11 -6.21 -2.26 -38.70
C ILE A 11 -7.42 -1.46 -38.16
N SER A 12 -8.59 -1.61 -38.77
CA SER A 12 -9.83 -0.96 -38.29
C SER A 12 -10.19 -1.37 -36.86
N CYS A 13 -10.10 -2.67 -36.54
CA CYS A 13 -10.33 -3.17 -35.18
C CYS A 13 -9.34 -2.60 -34.17
N VAL A 14 -8.05 -2.46 -34.52
CA VAL A 14 -7.04 -1.88 -33.64
C VAL A 14 -7.29 -0.39 -33.39
N ILE A 15 -7.68 0.35 -34.43
CA ILE A 15 -8.02 1.78 -34.31
C ILE A 15 -9.29 1.95 -33.46
N ALA A 16 -10.34 1.17 -33.72
CA ALA A 16 -11.58 1.21 -32.96
C ALA A 16 -11.34 0.85 -31.48
N LEU A 17 -10.52 -0.17 -31.21
CA LEU A 17 -10.10 -0.54 -29.86
C LEU A 17 -9.30 0.60 -29.20
N GLY A 18 -8.37 1.23 -29.92
CA GLY A 18 -7.59 2.37 -29.42
C GLY A 18 -8.48 3.57 -29.04
N ILE A 19 -9.46 3.90 -29.89
CA ILE A 19 -10.43 4.97 -29.63
C ILE A 19 -11.31 4.61 -28.42
N ALA A 20 -11.84 3.39 -28.37
CA ALA A 20 -12.67 2.92 -27.27
C ALA A 20 -11.90 2.99 -25.93
N LEU A 21 -10.66 2.51 -25.90
CA LEU A 21 -9.79 2.60 -24.72
C LEU A 21 -9.47 4.05 -24.34
N GLY A 22 -9.27 4.94 -25.32
CA GLY A 22 -9.05 6.37 -25.11
C GLY A 22 -10.26 7.06 -24.48
N LEU A 23 -11.47 6.77 -24.98
CA LEU A 23 -12.73 7.30 -24.44
C LEU A 23 -13.01 6.76 -23.03
N ILE A 24 -12.78 5.48 -22.79
CA ILE A 24 -12.90 4.87 -21.45
C ILE A 24 -11.92 5.54 -20.48
N ARG A 25 -10.66 5.75 -20.89
CA ARG A 25 -9.66 6.43 -20.06
C ARG A 25 -10.07 7.86 -19.71
N ARG A 26 -10.57 8.64 -20.67
CA ARG A 26 -11.05 10.01 -20.42
C ARG A 26 -12.24 10.05 -19.46
N ARG A 27 -13.13 9.05 -19.53
CA ARG A 27 -14.28 8.94 -18.63
C ARG A 27 -13.87 8.59 -17.20
N VAL A 28 -12.86 7.73 -17.03
CA VAL A 28 -12.40 7.28 -15.71
C VAL A 28 -11.48 8.30 -15.04
N TYR A 29 -10.66 9.02 -15.81
CA TYR A 29 -9.74 10.04 -15.29
C TYR A 29 -10.02 11.39 -15.97
N PRO A 30 -10.93 12.20 -15.39
CA PRO A 30 -11.30 13.50 -15.97
C PRO A 30 -10.19 14.55 -15.84
N LEU A 31 -9.21 14.31 -14.97
CA LEU A 31 -8.06 15.20 -14.71
C LEU A 31 -6.78 14.63 -15.34
N PRO A 32 -5.85 15.49 -15.78
CA PRO A 32 -4.56 15.06 -16.28
C PRO A 32 -3.84 14.28 -15.17
N LEU A 33 -3.37 13.10 -15.54
CA LEU A 33 -2.69 12.21 -14.61
C LEU A 33 -1.27 12.70 -14.35
N PRO A 34 -0.71 12.44 -13.15
CA PRO A 34 0.68 12.72 -12.90
C PRO A 34 1.57 12.01 -13.94
N PRO A 35 2.72 12.60 -14.28
CA PRO A 35 3.69 11.94 -15.16
C PRO A 35 4.14 10.61 -14.54
N GLY A 36 4.53 9.67 -15.39
CA GLY A 36 5.02 8.39 -14.90
C GLY A 36 5.46 7.44 -15.99
N PRO A 37 6.12 6.35 -15.57
CA PRO A 37 6.67 5.38 -16.49
C PRO A 37 5.59 4.73 -17.36
N HIS A 38 5.93 4.48 -18.62
CA HIS A 38 5.00 3.89 -19.60
C HIS A 38 4.40 2.58 -19.09
N LEU A 39 3.07 2.52 -19.10
CA LEU A 39 2.32 1.35 -18.65
C LEU A 39 2.38 0.26 -19.73
N ILE A 40 2.82 -0.94 -19.35
CA ILE A 40 2.71 -2.14 -20.20
C ILE A 40 1.26 -2.63 -20.14
N PRO A 41 0.62 -3.00 -21.28
CA PRO A 41 -0.72 -3.56 -21.27
C PRO A 41 -0.82 -4.78 -20.33
N PHE A 42 -1.93 -4.87 -19.58
CA PHE A 42 -2.25 -5.91 -18.58
C PHE A 42 -1.36 -5.97 -17.33
N LEU A 43 -0.03 -5.94 -17.45
CA LEU A 43 0.89 -6.04 -16.30
C LEU A 43 1.15 -4.69 -15.61
N GLY A 44 1.04 -3.58 -16.34
CA GLY A 44 1.41 -2.25 -15.83
C GLY A 44 2.94 -2.06 -15.77
N ASN A 45 3.44 -1.55 -14.66
CA ASN A 45 4.84 -1.21 -14.38
C ASN A 45 5.53 -2.25 -13.50
N VAL A 46 4.92 -3.43 -13.30
CA VAL A 46 5.49 -4.53 -12.48
C VAL A 46 6.91 -4.88 -12.94
N LEU A 47 7.12 -4.99 -14.25
CA LEU A 47 8.43 -5.36 -14.82
C LEU A 47 9.50 -4.27 -14.65
N GLN A 48 9.09 -3.04 -14.39
CA GLN A 48 10.00 -1.90 -14.21
C GLN A 48 10.29 -1.65 -12.73
N LEU A 49 9.70 -2.44 -11.82
CA LEU A 49 9.79 -2.28 -10.38
C LEU A 49 10.66 -3.38 -9.80
N ASP A 50 11.72 -3.01 -9.09
CA ASP A 50 12.50 -3.97 -8.29
C ASP A 50 11.66 -4.40 -7.08
N THR A 51 11.07 -5.59 -7.13
CA THR A 51 10.24 -6.15 -6.05
C THR A 51 10.99 -6.29 -4.73
N LYS A 52 12.32 -6.48 -4.76
CA LYS A 52 13.12 -6.61 -3.53
C LYS A 52 13.40 -5.26 -2.89
N ARG A 53 13.59 -4.21 -3.71
CA ARG A 53 13.95 -2.86 -3.26
C ARG A 53 13.16 -1.79 -4.01
N PRO A 54 11.84 -1.72 -3.81
CA PRO A 54 10.97 -0.82 -4.55
C PRO A 54 11.34 0.66 -4.35
N TRP A 55 11.86 1.03 -3.17
CA TRP A 55 12.28 2.41 -2.86
C TRP A 55 13.38 2.94 -3.79
N LEU A 56 14.29 2.07 -4.28
CA LEU A 56 15.31 2.48 -5.25
C LEU A 56 14.67 2.84 -6.60
N THR A 57 13.65 2.09 -7.01
CA THR A 57 12.92 2.38 -8.24
C THR A 57 12.12 3.69 -8.10
N TYR A 58 11.46 3.89 -6.95
CA TYR A 58 10.67 5.09 -6.68
C TYR A 58 11.50 6.36 -6.69
N THR A 59 12.69 6.31 -6.09
CA THR A 59 13.63 7.44 -6.09
C THR A 59 14.18 7.72 -7.49
N ALA A 60 14.49 6.69 -8.28
CA ALA A 60 14.90 6.86 -9.68
C ALA A 60 13.79 7.51 -10.51
N TRP A 61 12.54 7.07 -10.36
CA TRP A 61 11.40 7.69 -11.02
C TRP A 61 11.13 9.11 -10.54
N GLY A 62 11.38 9.42 -9.27
CA GLY A 62 11.30 10.79 -8.75
C GLY A 62 12.26 11.74 -9.44
N LYS A 63 13.48 11.28 -9.73
CA LYS A 63 14.47 12.07 -10.49
C LYS A 63 14.08 12.25 -11.95
N ALA A 64 13.45 11.25 -12.58
CA ALA A 64 13.11 11.28 -14.00
C ALA A 64 11.79 12.04 -14.30
N TYR A 65 10.76 11.83 -13.47
CA TYR A 65 9.39 12.32 -13.72
C TYR A 65 8.94 13.41 -12.75
N GLY A 66 9.69 13.65 -11.66
CA GLY A 66 9.46 14.73 -10.70
C GLY A 66 8.82 14.30 -9.37
N LYS A 67 8.20 15.27 -8.71
CA LYS A 67 7.75 15.15 -7.30
C LYS A 67 6.58 14.19 -7.08
N ILE A 68 5.72 14.02 -8.08
CA ILE A 68 4.55 13.12 -8.03
C ILE A 68 4.61 12.23 -9.27
N VAL A 69 4.65 10.92 -9.03
CA VAL A 69 4.75 9.93 -10.10
C VAL A 69 3.59 8.96 -10.01
N ARG A 70 2.93 8.67 -11.14
CA ARG A 70 1.92 7.62 -11.23
C ARG A 70 2.51 6.35 -11.82
N CYS A 71 2.30 5.21 -11.18
CA CYS A 71 2.55 3.90 -11.77
C CYS A 71 1.35 2.98 -11.57
N ARG A 72 1.29 1.87 -12.31
CA ARG A 72 0.24 0.86 -12.16
C ARG A 72 0.87 -0.50 -11.91
N VAL A 73 0.46 -1.19 -10.86
CA VAL A 73 1.00 -2.52 -10.52
C VAL A 73 -0.18 -3.48 -10.40
N LEU A 74 -0.23 -4.50 -11.26
CA LEU A 74 -1.29 -5.53 -11.24
C LEU A 74 -2.72 -4.94 -11.23
N GLY A 75 -2.96 -3.89 -12.02
CA GLY A 75 -4.26 -3.22 -12.10
C GLY A 75 -4.55 -2.21 -10.98
N ILE A 76 -3.66 -2.08 -10.00
CA ILE A 76 -3.74 -1.07 -8.93
C ILE A 76 -2.96 0.17 -9.35
N ASP A 77 -3.60 1.33 -9.34
CA ASP A 77 -2.92 2.61 -9.55
C ASP A 77 -2.23 3.05 -8.26
N LEU A 78 -0.94 3.33 -8.35
CA LEU A 78 -0.11 3.81 -7.26
C LEU A 78 0.38 5.22 -7.58
N ILE A 79 0.31 6.10 -6.58
CA ILE A 79 0.85 7.46 -6.64
C ILE A 79 2.03 7.51 -5.69
N ILE A 80 3.21 7.75 -6.24
CA ILE A 80 4.46 7.87 -5.51
C ILE A 80 4.74 9.35 -5.30
N ILE A 81 4.91 9.73 -4.03
CA ILE A 81 5.23 11.11 -3.63
C ILE A 81 6.70 11.14 -3.23
N ASN A 82 7.52 11.88 -3.97
CA ASN A 82 8.96 12.01 -3.76
C ASN A 82 9.35 13.36 -3.10
N SER A 83 8.37 14.13 -2.63
CA SER A 83 8.58 15.44 -1.99
C SER A 83 7.90 15.46 -0.62
N GLU A 84 8.64 15.83 0.42
CA GLU A 84 8.13 15.91 1.80
C GLU A 84 6.96 16.88 1.92
N THR A 85 7.08 18.09 1.36
CA THR A 85 6.03 19.10 1.41
C THR A 85 4.71 18.62 0.80
N VAL A 86 4.79 17.93 -0.34
CA VAL A 86 3.62 17.35 -1.03
C VAL A 86 3.05 16.18 -0.22
N ALA A 87 3.90 15.37 0.40
CA ALA A 87 3.45 14.29 1.27
C ALA A 87 2.70 14.85 2.47
N GLN A 88 3.17 15.94 3.07
CA GLN A 88 2.48 16.61 4.17
C GLN A 88 1.14 17.19 3.74
N ASP A 89 1.10 17.90 2.61
CA ASP A 89 -0.14 18.51 2.12
C ASP A 89 -1.20 17.45 1.76
N LEU A 90 -0.80 16.35 1.13
CA LEU A 90 -1.74 15.31 0.70
C LEU A 90 -2.10 14.33 1.83
N LEU A 91 -1.11 13.83 2.58
CA LEU A 91 -1.33 12.75 3.56
C LEU A 91 -1.74 13.26 4.93
N GLU A 92 -1.33 14.47 5.33
CA GLU A 92 -1.68 15.03 6.64
C GLU A 92 -2.90 15.95 6.51
N LYS A 93 -2.78 17.05 5.76
CA LYS A 93 -3.85 18.07 5.64
C LYS A 93 -5.08 17.53 4.93
N CYS A 94 -4.89 16.74 3.88
CA CYS A 94 -5.97 16.12 3.11
C CYS A 94 -6.22 14.64 3.48
N SER A 95 -5.77 14.22 4.66
CA SER A 95 -5.92 12.83 5.14
C SER A 95 -7.34 12.29 5.01
N ALA A 96 -8.37 13.10 5.29
CA ALA A 96 -9.76 12.69 5.19
C ALA A 96 -10.22 12.30 3.78
N ASN A 97 -9.58 12.85 2.74
CA ASN A 97 -9.93 12.59 1.34
C ASN A 97 -9.18 11.38 0.78
N TYR A 98 -7.92 11.18 1.18
CA TYR A 98 -7.04 10.17 0.56
C TYR A 98 -6.78 8.93 1.43
N SER A 99 -7.10 8.94 2.72
CA SER A 99 -6.76 7.84 3.63
C SER A 99 -7.74 6.66 3.60
N SER A 100 -8.75 6.68 2.72
CA SER A 100 -9.68 5.55 2.63
C SER A 100 -9.00 4.34 1.99
N ARG A 101 -9.05 3.19 2.66
CA ARG A 101 -8.48 1.95 2.13
C ARG A 101 -9.43 1.30 1.11
N PRO A 102 -8.89 0.64 0.07
CA PRO A 102 -9.71 -0.12 -0.85
C PRO A 102 -10.43 -1.25 -0.11
N VAL A 103 -11.74 -1.36 -0.31
CA VAL A 103 -12.54 -2.41 0.31
C VAL A 103 -12.32 -3.71 -0.45
N TRP A 104 -11.52 -4.61 0.11
CA TRP A 104 -11.36 -5.95 -0.44
C TRP A 104 -12.60 -6.79 -0.12
N ARG A 105 -13.30 -7.26 -1.16
CA ARG A 105 -14.47 -8.14 -1.02
C ARG A 105 -14.14 -9.45 -0.28
N THR A 106 -12.88 -9.87 -0.32
CA THR A 106 -12.39 -11.06 0.39
C THR A 106 -12.41 -10.90 1.91
N ASN A 107 -12.34 -9.67 2.45
CA ASN A 107 -12.26 -9.44 3.90
C ASN A 107 -13.43 -10.04 4.66
N LYS A 108 -14.65 -9.94 4.10
CA LYS A 108 -15.86 -10.52 4.72
C LYS A 108 -15.81 -12.05 4.72
N ARG A 109 -15.28 -12.66 3.66
CA ARG A 109 -15.17 -14.12 3.53
C ARG A 109 -14.05 -14.69 4.41
N ALA A 110 -12.97 -13.95 4.57
CA ALA A 110 -11.87 -14.30 5.47
C ALA A 110 -12.21 -14.03 6.95
N GLY A 111 -13.39 -13.49 7.28
CA GLY A 111 -13.80 -13.17 8.64
C GLY A 111 -13.07 -11.96 9.25
N VAL A 112 -12.15 -11.31 8.54
CA VAL A 112 -11.32 -10.20 9.04
C VAL A 112 -11.95 -8.82 8.87
N ALA A 113 -13.20 -8.74 8.39
CA ALA A 113 -13.87 -7.47 8.11
C ALA A 113 -14.10 -6.58 9.34
N PHE A 114 -14.07 -7.15 10.56
CA PHE A 114 -14.23 -6.40 11.81
C PHE A 114 -12.95 -5.70 12.27
N LEU A 115 -11.79 -6.02 11.67
CA LEU A 115 -10.52 -5.43 12.06
C LEU A 115 -10.49 -3.95 11.68
N THR A 116 -10.04 -3.11 12.62
CA THR A 116 -9.94 -1.65 12.45
C THR A 116 -9.29 -1.20 11.12
N PRO A 117 -8.19 -1.80 10.65
CA PRO A 117 -7.56 -1.40 9.39
C PRO A 117 -8.38 -1.71 8.13
N MET A 118 -9.42 -2.55 8.25
CA MET A 118 -10.27 -2.99 7.12
C MET A 118 -11.48 -2.07 6.89
N PHE A 119 -11.80 -1.18 7.83
CA PHE A 119 -12.88 -0.22 7.65
C PHE A 119 -12.49 0.90 6.68
N PRO A 120 -13.38 1.31 5.76
CA PRO A 120 -13.17 2.51 4.97
C PRO A 120 -13.15 3.76 5.87
N TYR A 121 -12.62 4.87 5.34
CA TYR A 121 -12.61 6.12 6.08
C TYR A 121 -14.05 6.57 6.35
N GLY A 122 -14.40 6.81 7.62
CA GLY A 122 -15.77 7.11 8.04
C GLY A 122 -15.93 7.20 9.55
N GLN A 123 -17.18 7.28 10.00
CA GLN A 123 -17.51 7.45 11.43
C GLN A 123 -17.03 6.25 12.28
N THR A 124 -17.18 5.03 11.78
CA THR A 124 -16.72 3.80 12.48
C THR A 124 -15.21 3.82 12.71
N LEU A 125 -14.41 4.13 11.67
CA LEU A 125 -12.96 4.21 11.80
C LEU A 125 -12.56 5.32 12.80
N ARG A 126 -13.23 6.48 12.76
CA ARG A 126 -13.00 7.57 13.72
C ARG A 126 -13.32 7.17 15.16
N GLN A 127 -14.38 6.39 15.38
CA GLN A 127 -14.74 5.86 16.70
C GLN A 127 -13.70 4.86 17.18
N HIS A 128 -13.28 3.91 16.33
CA HIS A 128 -12.20 2.98 16.66
C HIS A 128 -10.92 3.74 17.04
N HIS A 129 -10.49 4.70 16.20
CA HIS A 129 -9.31 5.52 16.50
C HIS A 129 -9.46 6.30 17.81
N LYS A 130 -10.65 6.80 18.16
CA LYS A 130 -10.90 7.45 19.45
C LYS A 130 -10.67 6.49 20.63
N ILE A 131 -11.13 5.24 20.51
CA ILE A 131 -10.91 4.20 21.52
C ILE A 131 -9.41 3.86 21.61
N PHE A 132 -8.75 3.57 20.49
CA PHE A 132 -7.31 3.32 20.48
C PHE A 132 -6.52 4.49 21.07
N HIS A 133 -6.89 5.73 20.77
CA HIS A 133 -6.24 6.89 21.35
C HIS A 133 -6.43 7.00 22.86
N GLN A 134 -7.51 6.46 23.43
CA GLN A 134 -7.65 6.44 24.88
C GLN A 134 -6.66 5.46 25.51
N VAL A 135 -6.52 4.26 24.93
CA VAL A 135 -5.63 3.18 25.39
C VAL A 135 -4.15 3.52 25.16
N LEU A 136 -3.82 4.08 23.99
CA LEU A 136 -2.44 4.38 23.58
C LEU A 136 -1.91 5.75 24.06
N LYS A 137 -2.60 6.39 25.02
CA LYS A 137 -2.11 7.66 25.60
C LYS A 137 -0.80 7.44 26.36
N ALA A 138 0.13 8.39 26.23
CA ALA A 138 1.40 8.37 26.96
C ALA A 138 1.22 8.16 28.48
N LYS A 139 0.16 8.75 29.06
CA LYS A 139 -0.18 8.57 30.48
C LYS A 139 -0.50 7.11 30.85
N LEU A 140 -1.16 6.36 29.96
CA LEU A 140 -1.44 4.93 30.17
C LEU A 140 -0.26 4.05 29.77
N SER A 141 0.68 4.55 28.95
CA SER A 141 1.90 3.80 28.62
C SER A 141 2.69 3.37 29.86
N VAL A 142 2.64 4.15 30.95
CA VAL A 142 3.32 3.80 32.21
C VAL A 142 2.73 2.54 32.84
N SER A 143 1.42 2.31 32.75
CA SER A 143 0.82 1.09 33.31
C SER A 143 1.20 -0.17 32.53
N TYR A 144 1.56 -0.03 31.25
CA TYR A 144 2.03 -1.15 30.44
C TYR A 144 3.52 -1.46 30.65
N HIS A 145 4.26 -0.59 31.33
CA HIS A 145 5.71 -0.73 31.50
C HIS A 145 6.08 -2.09 32.11
N GLU A 146 5.36 -2.55 33.13
CA GLU A 146 5.64 -3.83 33.77
C GLU A 146 5.46 -5.01 32.81
N ILE A 147 4.41 -4.99 32.00
CA ILE A 147 4.10 -6.01 31.00
C ILE A 147 5.20 -6.04 29.94
N TYR A 148 5.56 -4.88 29.39
CA TYR A 148 6.63 -4.77 28.39
C TYR A 148 7.99 -5.19 28.95
N SER A 149 8.33 -4.79 30.18
CA SER A 149 9.59 -5.18 30.85
C SER A 149 9.65 -6.68 31.10
N ARG A 150 8.55 -7.32 31.51
CA ARG A 150 8.48 -8.78 31.63
C ARG A 150 8.72 -9.48 30.30
N HIS A 151 8.07 -9.02 29.23
CA HIS A 151 8.31 -9.57 27.89
C HIS A 151 9.75 -9.34 27.45
N ALA A 152 10.31 -8.14 27.64
CA ALA A 152 11.69 -7.81 27.27
C ALA A 152 12.70 -8.70 28.00
N ASN A 153 12.53 -8.90 29.31
CA ASN A 153 13.37 -9.82 30.08
C ASN A 153 13.26 -11.26 29.57
N ARG A 154 12.05 -11.72 29.25
CA ARG A 154 11.82 -13.05 28.65
C ARG A 154 12.56 -13.19 27.31
N LEU A 155 12.50 -12.17 26.46
CA LEU A 155 13.21 -12.14 25.19
C LEU A 155 14.73 -12.23 25.41
N VAL A 156 15.29 -11.45 26.33
CA VAL A 156 16.73 -11.48 26.65
C VAL A 156 17.16 -12.87 27.15
N ILE A 157 16.39 -13.49 28.04
CA ILE A 157 16.67 -14.86 28.52
C ILE A 157 16.67 -15.85 27.35
N ASN A 158 15.68 -15.77 26.45
CA ASN A 158 15.61 -16.65 25.29
C ASN A 158 16.82 -16.45 24.35
N LEU A 159 17.22 -15.19 24.12
CA LEU A 159 18.38 -14.87 23.29
C LEU A 159 19.71 -15.32 23.91
N LEU A 160 19.84 -15.27 25.24
CA LEU A 160 21.03 -15.77 25.93
C LEU A 160 21.15 -17.30 25.90
N GLY A 161 20.02 -18.00 25.79
CA GLY A 161 19.98 -19.46 25.62
C GLY A 161 20.13 -19.92 24.17
N ALA A 162 19.98 -19.01 23.20
CA ALA A 162 20.07 -19.29 21.77
C ALA A 162 21.54 -19.23 21.32
N THR A 163 22.06 -20.35 20.80
CA THR A 163 23.47 -20.46 20.36
C THR A 163 23.65 -20.25 18.85
N ALA A 164 22.56 -20.11 18.08
CA ALA A 164 22.59 -19.91 16.62
C ALA A 164 21.84 -18.64 16.18
N ILE A 165 22.29 -18.03 15.07
CA ILE A 165 21.73 -16.78 14.51
C ILE A 165 20.28 -16.97 14.00
N ASP A 166 19.93 -18.17 13.53
CA ASP A 166 18.58 -18.49 13.04
C ASP A 166 17.52 -18.48 14.16
N ASP A 167 17.92 -18.75 15.41
CA ASP A 167 17.04 -18.69 16.57
C ASP A 167 16.64 -17.25 16.92
N ILE A 168 17.49 -16.27 16.62
CA ILE A 168 17.25 -14.86 16.95
C ILE A 168 16.05 -14.34 16.16
N GLN A 169 15.97 -14.66 14.87
CA GLN A 169 14.86 -14.22 14.02
C GLN A 169 13.54 -14.83 14.50
N HIS A 170 13.54 -16.11 14.84
CA HIS A 170 12.38 -16.78 15.43
C HIS A 170 11.94 -16.14 16.76
N HIS A 171 12.88 -15.79 17.64
CA HIS A 171 12.56 -15.13 18.91
C HIS A 171 12.00 -13.71 18.72
N THR A 172 12.48 -12.97 17.72
CA THR A 172 11.89 -11.65 17.39
C THR A 172 10.48 -11.77 16.82
N GLU A 173 10.22 -12.79 15.99
CA GLU A 173 8.91 -13.04 15.40
C GLU A 173 7.88 -13.49 16.44
N VAL A 174 8.27 -14.19 17.51
CA VAL A 174 7.38 -14.58 18.61
C VAL A 174 7.12 -13.44 19.59
N PHE A 175 8.04 -12.48 19.69
CA PHE A 175 7.93 -11.35 20.62
C PHE A 175 6.89 -10.31 20.18
N VAL A 176 6.90 -9.93 18.90
CA VAL A 176 6.04 -8.84 18.37
C VAL A 176 4.53 -9.15 18.47
N PRO A 177 4.04 -10.35 18.11
CA PRO A 177 2.62 -10.69 18.20
C PRO A 177 2.13 -10.72 19.64
N ASN A 178 2.95 -11.23 20.57
CA ASN A 178 2.58 -11.35 21.97
C ASN A 178 2.37 -10.01 22.66
N GLN A 179 2.96 -8.92 22.16
CA GLN A 179 2.70 -7.58 22.65
C GLN A 179 1.38 -6.99 22.13
N LEU A 180 0.91 -7.43 20.96
CA LEU A 180 -0.31 -6.94 20.32
C LEU A 180 -1.58 -7.62 20.86
N VAL A 181 -1.48 -8.83 21.43
CA VAL A 181 -2.63 -9.57 22.00
C VAL A 181 -3.21 -8.89 23.25
N PHE A 182 -2.46 -7.98 23.89
CA PHE A 182 -2.87 -7.30 25.13
C PHE A 182 -3.22 -5.80 24.96
N LEU A 183 -3.36 -5.33 23.71
CA LEU A 183 -3.90 -4.00 23.37
C LEU A 183 -5.26 -4.13 22.68
#